data_AF-A0A1I1K9R6-F1
#
_entry.id   AF-A0A1I1K9R6-F1
#
_cell.length_a   1.000
_cell.length_b   1.000
_cell.length_c   1.000
_cell.angle_alpha   90.00
_cell.angle_beta   90.00
_cell.angle_gamma   90.00
#
_symmetry.space_group_name_H-M   'P 1'
#
loop_
_entity.id
_entity.type
_entity.pdbx_description
1 polymer ?
#
loop_
_entity_poly.entity_id
_entity_poly.type
_entity_poly.pdbx_seq_one_letter_code
_entity_poly.pdbx_strand_id
1 'polypeptide(L)'
;MIKQWEGFKSGTWQEGIDVRNFIQKNYKLYEGNSNFLESTTEKTNKVWEKAHALIVEEVKKGIIGVAADIVSGIDNYEPGYIDKDNEVIVGLQTDAPLKRIVNPFGGMRMVETSLEQYGYKLDENIEKYFSQYRKTHNQGVFDGYTKEIRLARTAGLLTGLPDAYGRGRIIGDYRRIALYGVDYLIEEKKKDLESLQGDMLDELIRKREEVNEQIRALAAIKSMASKYGCDISKPAATAVEAVQGLYLGYLAGIKENNGAATSFGRTSTFLDIYIERDLESGLITEKEAQEMVDQLIIKLRLVR
;
A
#
# COMPACT_ATOMS: atom_id res chain seq x y z
N MET A 1 -24.41 0.63 17.97
CA MET A 1 -24.04 0.38 16.56
C MET A 1 -23.06 1.46 16.16
N ILE A 2 -21.95 1.12 15.50
CA ILE A 2 -20.98 2.12 15.02
C ILE A 2 -21.66 2.97 13.94
N LYS A 3 -21.63 4.31 14.05
CA LYS A 3 -22.35 5.23 13.15
C LYS A 3 -22.00 5.01 11.68
N GLN A 4 -20.73 4.73 11.40
CA GLN A 4 -20.21 4.52 10.05
C GLN A 4 -20.75 3.27 9.35
N TRP A 5 -21.35 2.34 10.11
CA TRP A 5 -21.97 1.12 9.60
C TRP A 5 -23.48 1.25 9.38
N GLU A 6 -24.04 2.44 9.57
CA GLU A 6 -25.45 2.70 9.29
C GLU A 6 -25.80 2.36 7.83
N GLY A 7 -26.95 1.72 7.63
CA GLY A 7 -27.41 1.22 6.33
C GLY A 7 -26.90 -0.16 5.92
N PHE A 8 -25.82 -0.67 6.53
CA PHE A 8 -25.33 -2.02 6.22
C PHE A 8 -26.12 -3.12 6.96
N LYS A 9 -26.34 -4.23 6.27
CA LYS A 9 -26.92 -5.46 6.83
C LYS A 9 -25.95 -6.07 7.84
N SER A 10 -26.46 -6.35 9.04
CA SER A 10 -25.74 -7.01 10.12
C SER A 10 -25.21 -8.40 9.72
N GLY A 11 -24.15 -8.83 10.41
CA GLY A 11 -23.54 -10.15 10.23
C GLY A 11 -22.34 -10.34 11.16
N THR A 12 -21.67 -11.49 11.05
CA THR A 12 -20.51 -11.85 11.87
C THR A 12 -19.34 -10.86 11.70
N TRP A 13 -19.33 -10.11 10.60
CA TRP A 13 -18.37 -9.04 10.34
C TRP A 13 -18.40 -7.90 11.37
N GLN A 14 -19.46 -7.78 12.18
CA GLN A 14 -19.57 -6.80 13.27
C GLN A 14 -19.00 -7.33 14.60
N GLU A 15 -18.80 -8.64 14.71
CA GLU A 15 -18.31 -9.33 15.91
C GLU A 15 -16.80 -9.60 15.86
N GLY A 16 -16.22 -9.58 14.66
CA GLY A 16 -14.79 -9.78 14.40
C GLY A 16 -14.40 -9.42 12.97
N ILE A 17 -13.13 -9.63 12.61
CA ILE A 17 -12.62 -9.32 11.26
C ILE A 17 -13.11 -10.35 10.24
N ASP A 18 -14.16 -10.01 9.48
CA ASP A 18 -14.74 -10.84 8.43
C ASP A 18 -15.24 -10.01 7.23
N VAL A 19 -14.30 -9.51 6.44
CA VAL A 19 -14.58 -8.74 5.21
C VAL A 19 -15.41 -9.55 4.20
N ARG A 20 -15.28 -10.89 4.20
CA ARG A 20 -16.05 -11.75 3.29
C ARG A 20 -17.53 -11.73 3.66
N ASN A 21 -17.86 -11.89 4.94
CA ASN A 21 -19.24 -11.82 5.41
C ASN A 21 -19.84 -10.43 5.14
N PHE A 22 -19.09 -9.35 5.38
CA PHE A 22 -19.50 -8.00 5.02
C PHE A 22 -19.90 -7.91 3.55
N ILE A 23 -19.03 -8.37 2.63
CA ILE A 23 -19.32 -8.33 1.19
C ILE A 23 -20.55 -9.17 0.86
N GLN A 24 -20.62 -10.42 1.32
CA GLN A 24 -21.71 -11.34 0.98
C GLN A 24 -23.09 -10.83 1.46
N LYS A 25 -23.13 -10.09 2.57
CA LYS A 25 -24.36 -9.51 3.09
C LYS A 25 -24.78 -8.24 2.36
N ASN A 26 -23.82 -7.44 1.90
CA ASN A 26 -24.08 -6.05 1.50
C ASN A 26 -23.92 -5.76 0.01
N TYR A 27 -23.25 -6.62 -0.78
CA TYR A 27 -23.13 -6.36 -2.22
C TYR A 27 -24.48 -6.39 -2.92
N LYS A 28 -24.63 -5.54 -3.94
CA LYS A 28 -25.76 -5.53 -4.86
C LYS A 28 -25.31 -6.16 -6.17
N LEU A 29 -25.98 -7.21 -6.61
CA LEU A 29 -25.67 -7.82 -7.91
C LEU A 29 -26.11 -6.86 -9.01
N TYR A 30 -25.19 -6.53 -9.92
CA TYR A 30 -25.47 -5.71 -11.08
C TYR A 30 -25.47 -6.58 -12.36
N GLU A 31 -26.64 -6.72 -12.99
CA GLU A 31 -26.83 -7.46 -14.25
C GLU A 31 -27.17 -6.52 -15.43
N GLY A 32 -27.07 -5.20 -15.21
CA GLY A 32 -27.31 -4.19 -16.23
C GLY A 32 -26.15 -4.04 -17.23
N ASN A 33 -26.13 -2.93 -17.97
CA ASN A 33 -25.13 -2.63 -19.01
C ASN A 33 -24.35 -1.35 -18.69
N SER A 34 -23.42 -0.93 -19.55
CA SER A 34 -22.55 0.23 -19.31
C SER A 34 -23.22 1.59 -19.51
N ASN A 35 -24.55 1.69 -19.68
CA ASN A 35 -25.21 2.96 -20.00
C ASN A 35 -25.24 3.96 -18.84
N PHE A 36 -25.02 3.51 -17.61
CA PHE A 36 -24.92 4.39 -16.43
C PHE A 36 -23.55 5.05 -16.29
N LEU A 37 -22.53 4.57 -17.02
CA LEU A 37 -21.16 5.04 -16.87
C LEU A 37 -21.04 6.53 -17.22
N GLU A 38 -20.42 7.26 -16.32
CA GLU A 38 -20.12 8.67 -16.49
C GLU A 38 -18.72 8.88 -17.08
N SER A 39 -18.54 10.04 -17.71
CA SER A 39 -17.23 10.47 -18.24
C SER A 39 -16.36 11.11 -17.15
N THR A 40 -15.06 11.24 -17.43
CA THR A 40 -14.11 11.88 -16.52
C THR A 40 -14.53 13.31 -16.15
N THR A 41 -14.24 13.72 -14.92
CA THR A 41 -14.45 15.09 -14.44
C THR A 41 -13.30 16.02 -14.87
N GLU A 42 -13.53 17.33 -14.75
CA GLU A 42 -12.47 18.33 -15.00
C GLU A 42 -11.30 18.17 -14.03
N LYS A 43 -11.57 17.88 -12.74
CA LYS A 43 -10.51 17.62 -11.76
C LYS A 43 -9.68 16.39 -12.14
N THR A 44 -10.34 15.27 -12.47
CA THR A 44 -9.66 14.06 -12.95
C THR A 44 -8.82 14.34 -14.19
N ASN A 45 -9.34 15.11 -15.15
CA ASN A 45 -8.59 15.48 -16.35
C ASN A 45 -7.33 16.30 -16.00
N LYS A 46 -7.42 17.27 -15.09
CA LYS A 46 -6.26 18.07 -14.62
C LYS A 46 -5.20 17.21 -13.92
N VAL A 47 -5.63 16.30 -13.03
CA VAL A 47 -4.73 15.37 -12.35
C VAL A 47 -4.06 14.43 -13.36
N TRP A 48 -4.85 13.87 -14.28
CA TRP A 48 -4.33 12.94 -15.29
C TRP A 48 -3.39 13.60 -16.28
N GLU A 49 -3.65 14.84 -16.71
CA GLU A 49 -2.80 15.58 -17.63
C GLU A 49 -1.37 15.72 -17.07
N LYS A 50 -1.25 16.15 -15.80
CA LYS A 50 0.05 16.26 -15.12
C LYS A 50 0.71 14.90 -14.93
N ALA A 51 -0.04 13.89 -14.47
CA ALA A 51 0.46 12.53 -14.28
C ALA A 51 0.97 11.91 -15.60
N HIS A 52 0.21 12.07 -16.68
CA HIS A 52 0.54 11.55 -18.00
C HIS A 52 1.76 12.25 -18.59
N ALA A 53 1.88 13.57 -18.44
CA ALA A 53 3.06 14.32 -18.87
C ALA A 53 4.35 13.77 -18.21
N LEU A 54 4.29 13.48 -16.91
CA LEU A 54 5.40 12.86 -16.18
C LEU A 54 5.68 11.43 -16.65
N ILE A 55 4.66 10.63 -16.98
CA ILE A 55 4.89 9.28 -17.54
C ILE A 55 5.59 9.37 -18.90
N VAL A 56 5.18 10.31 -19.77
CA VAL A 56 5.83 10.53 -21.07
C VAL A 56 7.28 10.97 -20.89
N GLU A 57 7.56 11.81 -19.89
CA GLU A 57 8.93 12.19 -19.53
C GLU A 57 9.73 11.00 -18.98
N GLU A 58 9.13 10.17 -18.12
CA GLU A 58 9.76 8.97 -17.55
C GLU A 58 10.21 8.02 -18.66
N VAL A 59 9.38 7.77 -19.66
CA VAL A 59 9.72 6.90 -20.81
C VAL A 59 10.94 7.43 -21.57
N LYS A 60 11.12 8.75 -21.65
CA LYS A 60 12.27 9.37 -22.35
C LYS A 60 13.54 9.37 -21.50
N LYS A 61 13.41 9.57 -20.17
CA LYS A 61 14.54 9.71 -19.24
C LYS A 61 14.93 8.40 -18.52
N GLY A 62 14.06 7.40 -18.54
CA GLY A 62 14.17 6.17 -17.75
C GLY A 62 13.49 6.29 -16.38
N ILE A 63 13.76 7.36 -15.63
CA ILE A 63 13.12 7.68 -14.34
C ILE A 63 12.88 9.18 -14.19
N ILE A 64 11.91 9.56 -13.34
CA ILE A 64 11.67 10.97 -12.97
C ILE A 64 12.56 11.43 -11.82
N GLY A 65 12.70 10.60 -10.79
CA GLY A 65 13.55 10.92 -9.64
C GLY A 65 13.67 9.75 -8.66
N VAL A 66 14.58 9.89 -7.69
CA VAL A 66 14.79 8.92 -6.61
C VAL A 66 14.98 9.67 -5.29
N ALA A 67 14.38 9.17 -4.21
CA ALA A 67 14.63 9.63 -2.85
C ALA A 67 15.90 8.97 -2.28
N ALA A 68 17.08 9.37 -2.79
CA ALA A 68 18.36 8.77 -2.43
C ALA A 68 18.89 9.19 -1.04
N ASP A 69 18.19 10.09 -0.39
CA ASP A 69 18.46 10.67 0.92
C ASP A 69 17.61 10.08 2.06
N ILE A 70 16.69 9.17 1.74
CA ILE A 70 15.72 8.61 2.69
C ILE A 70 15.66 7.09 2.55
N VAL A 71 15.74 6.38 3.68
CA VAL A 71 15.48 4.93 3.74
C VAL A 71 13.97 4.67 3.67
N SER A 72 13.54 3.70 2.86
CA SER A 72 12.14 3.27 2.77
C SER A 72 11.49 3.00 4.12
N GLY A 73 10.22 3.37 4.26
CA GLY A 73 9.43 3.16 5.47
C GLY A 73 8.04 3.78 5.30
N ILE A 74 7.07 3.28 6.06
CA ILE A 74 5.65 3.68 5.94
C ILE A 74 5.48 5.20 6.10
N ASP A 75 6.15 5.79 7.09
CA ASP A 75 5.96 7.21 7.46
C ASP A 75 7.23 8.07 7.32
N ASN A 76 8.19 7.63 6.49
CA ASN A 76 9.48 8.31 6.32
C ASN A 76 9.45 9.48 5.33
N TYR A 77 8.32 9.71 4.66
CA TYR A 77 8.18 10.70 3.59
C TYR A 77 7.13 11.74 3.93
N GLU A 78 7.38 12.98 3.51
CA GLU A 78 6.38 14.05 3.49
C GLU A 78 5.29 13.78 2.45
N PRO A 79 4.10 14.39 2.60
CA PRO A 79 3.00 14.20 1.67
C PRO A 79 3.31 14.80 0.30
N GLY A 80 3.18 13.98 -0.75
CA GLY A 80 3.32 14.38 -2.14
C GLY A 80 1.98 14.48 -2.87
N TYR A 81 1.89 15.39 -3.84
CA TYR A 81 0.67 15.68 -4.60
C TYR A 81 0.97 15.77 -6.10
N ILE A 82 0.02 15.36 -6.94
CA ILE A 82 0.08 15.59 -8.39
C ILE A 82 -0.50 16.98 -8.68
N ASP A 83 -1.65 17.26 -8.09
CA ASP A 83 -2.39 18.50 -8.22
C ASP A 83 -3.34 18.66 -7.04
N LYS A 84 -2.80 19.15 -5.92
CA LYS A 84 -3.46 19.10 -4.61
C LYS A 84 -4.90 19.61 -4.62
N ASP A 85 -5.19 20.68 -5.37
CA ASP A 85 -6.52 21.29 -5.40
C ASP A 85 -7.56 20.47 -6.19
N ASN A 86 -7.10 19.58 -7.08
CA ASN A 86 -7.95 18.73 -7.92
C ASN A 86 -7.97 17.27 -7.45
N GLU A 87 -7.17 16.91 -6.43
CA GLU A 87 -7.11 15.54 -5.92
C GLU A 87 -8.24 15.24 -4.91
N VAL A 88 -9.08 14.25 -5.23
CA VAL A 88 -10.08 13.66 -4.34
C VAL A 88 -9.49 12.48 -3.56
N ILE A 89 -8.64 11.69 -4.23
CA ILE A 89 -7.88 10.60 -3.60
C ILE A 89 -6.40 10.98 -3.57
N VAL A 90 -5.82 11.06 -2.38
CA VAL A 90 -4.45 11.53 -2.14
C VAL A 90 -3.51 10.41 -1.69
N GLY A 91 -2.21 10.65 -1.80
CA GLY A 91 -1.17 9.71 -1.39
C GLY A 91 -0.21 9.36 -2.52
N LEU A 92 1.09 9.49 -2.28
CA LEU A 92 2.17 9.07 -3.19
C LEU A 92 3.28 8.36 -2.39
N GLN A 93 4.06 7.49 -3.06
CA GLN A 93 5.15 6.73 -2.41
C GLN A 93 6.22 7.63 -1.80
N THR A 94 6.48 8.79 -2.40
CA THR A 94 7.39 9.82 -1.90
C THR A 94 6.66 11.16 -1.86
N ASP A 95 7.43 12.23 -1.65
CA ASP A 95 7.01 13.64 -1.67
C ASP A 95 6.66 14.17 -3.09
N ALA A 96 6.91 13.40 -4.16
CA ALA A 96 6.64 13.81 -5.53
C ALA A 96 6.16 12.64 -6.42
N PRO A 97 5.35 12.92 -7.47
CA PRO A 97 4.89 11.90 -8.41
C PRO A 97 6.05 11.25 -9.18
N LEU A 98 6.01 9.92 -9.32
CA LEU A 98 7.01 9.09 -10.01
C LEU A 98 8.45 9.17 -9.45
N LYS A 99 8.67 9.82 -8.30
CA LYS A 99 9.94 9.76 -7.58
C LYS A 99 10.00 8.44 -6.79
N ARG A 100 10.97 7.59 -7.12
CA ARG A 100 11.11 6.22 -6.58
C ARG A 100 11.70 6.22 -5.18
N ILE A 101 11.29 5.27 -4.35
CA ILE A 101 11.87 5.04 -3.02
C ILE A 101 13.22 4.32 -3.13
N VAL A 102 14.06 4.44 -2.09
CA VAL A 102 15.24 3.58 -1.90
C VAL A 102 14.97 2.60 -0.76
N ASN A 103 14.99 1.30 -1.07
CA ASN A 103 14.81 0.24 -0.09
C ASN A 103 16.10 -0.58 0.10
N PRO A 104 16.93 -0.22 1.10
CA PRO A 104 18.18 -0.91 1.37
C PRO A 104 17.99 -2.23 2.14
N PHE A 105 16.83 -2.49 2.76
CA PHE A 105 16.57 -3.74 3.50
C PHE A 105 16.65 -4.98 2.61
N GLY A 106 16.28 -4.83 1.33
CA GLY A 106 16.40 -5.89 0.33
C GLY A 106 17.83 -6.23 -0.04
N GLY A 107 18.73 -5.24 -0.05
CA GLY A 107 20.15 -5.42 -0.38
C GLY A 107 20.83 -4.13 -0.85
N MET A 108 21.92 -3.73 -0.19
CA MET A 108 22.63 -2.48 -0.49
C MET A 108 23.28 -2.48 -1.88
N ARG A 109 23.86 -3.61 -2.30
CA ARG A 109 24.48 -3.74 -3.62
C ARG A 109 23.52 -3.40 -4.76
N MET A 110 22.24 -3.80 -4.63
CA MET A 110 21.23 -3.48 -5.66
C MET A 110 20.85 -2.01 -5.66
N VAL A 111 20.84 -1.35 -4.50
CA VAL A 111 20.63 0.09 -4.39
C VAL A 111 21.76 0.84 -5.10
N GLU A 112 23.02 0.57 -4.72
CA GLU A 112 24.21 1.22 -5.28
C GLU A 112 24.25 1.11 -6.81
N THR A 113 24.15 -0.13 -7.31
CA THR A 113 24.16 -0.40 -8.75
C THR A 113 22.99 0.25 -9.49
N SER A 114 21.78 0.25 -8.91
CA SER A 114 20.63 0.90 -9.56
C SER A 114 20.81 2.43 -9.63
N LEU A 115 21.30 3.05 -8.55
CA LEU A 115 21.53 4.49 -8.51
C LEU A 115 22.61 4.90 -9.52
N GLU A 116 23.71 4.15 -9.60
CA GLU A 116 24.79 4.39 -10.58
C GLU A 116 24.26 4.34 -12.03
N GLN A 117 23.42 3.36 -12.37
CA GLN A 117 22.82 3.25 -13.71
C GLN A 117 21.95 4.46 -14.08
N TYR A 118 21.31 5.09 -13.10
CA TYR A 118 20.50 6.27 -13.32
C TYR A 118 21.26 7.59 -13.10
N GLY A 119 22.55 7.55 -12.78
CA GLY A 119 23.37 8.73 -12.51
C GLY A 119 23.09 9.40 -11.16
N TYR A 120 22.52 8.66 -10.20
CA TYR A 120 22.29 9.12 -8.83
C TYR A 120 23.36 8.56 -7.89
N LYS A 121 23.52 9.22 -6.74
CA LYS A 121 24.33 8.72 -5.63
C LYS A 121 23.47 8.62 -4.38
N LEU A 122 23.73 7.60 -3.58
CA LEU A 122 23.12 7.44 -2.27
C LEU A 122 23.67 8.53 -1.34
N ASP A 123 22.86 8.95 -0.36
CA ASP A 123 23.36 9.79 0.72
C ASP A 123 24.55 9.12 1.44
N GLU A 124 25.59 9.91 1.71
CA GLU A 124 26.87 9.43 2.25
C GLU A 124 26.69 8.77 3.63
N ASN A 125 25.74 9.23 4.45
CA ASN A 125 25.49 8.63 5.75
C ASN A 125 24.77 7.29 5.61
N ILE A 126 23.80 7.19 4.70
CA ILE A 126 23.12 5.91 4.44
C ILE A 126 24.12 4.87 3.91
N GLU A 127 24.93 5.24 2.91
CA GLU A 127 25.95 4.37 2.33
C GLU A 127 26.95 3.89 3.40
N LYS A 128 27.48 4.82 4.19
CA LYS A 128 28.48 4.52 5.21
C LYS A 128 27.94 3.67 6.35
N TYR A 129 26.76 3.98 6.88
CA TYR A 129 26.33 3.45 8.17
C TYR A 129 25.29 2.33 8.09
N PHE A 130 24.43 2.29 7.07
CA PHE A 130 23.33 1.33 7.03
C PHE A 130 23.83 -0.12 7.09
N SER A 131 24.81 -0.47 6.26
CA SER A 131 25.39 -1.83 6.22
C SER A 131 26.17 -2.20 7.49
N GLN A 132 26.59 -1.23 8.30
CA GLN A 132 27.26 -1.48 9.59
C GLN A 132 26.26 -1.86 10.69
N TYR A 133 25.04 -1.33 10.61
CA TYR A 133 24.03 -1.50 11.67
C TYR A 133 22.95 -2.52 11.31
N ARG A 134 22.63 -2.66 10.02
CA ARG A 134 21.53 -3.50 9.54
C ARG A 134 21.97 -4.43 8.44
N LYS A 135 22.04 -5.73 8.77
CA LYS A 135 22.16 -6.79 7.77
C LYS A 135 20.94 -6.79 6.85
N THR A 136 21.19 -6.91 5.55
CA THR A 136 20.14 -6.96 4.52
C THR A 136 19.70 -8.38 4.23
N HIS A 137 18.53 -8.52 3.60
CA HIS A 137 18.05 -9.81 3.07
C HIS A 137 19.07 -10.43 2.11
N ASN A 138 19.55 -9.67 1.12
CA ASN A 138 20.56 -10.14 0.17
C ASN A 138 21.81 -10.70 0.87
N GLN A 139 22.38 -9.97 1.83
CA GLN A 139 23.56 -10.46 2.54
C GLN A 139 23.26 -11.75 3.33
N GLY A 140 22.11 -11.81 4.02
CA GLY A 140 21.69 -13.00 4.75
C GLY A 140 21.53 -14.24 3.85
N VAL A 141 20.91 -14.08 2.68
CA VAL A 141 20.75 -15.15 1.69
C VAL A 141 22.09 -15.64 1.19
N PHE A 142 23.00 -14.73 0.81
CA PHE A 142 24.29 -15.11 0.27
C PHE A 142 25.20 -15.75 1.31
N ASP A 143 25.11 -15.38 2.58
CA ASP A 143 25.83 -16.07 3.67
C ASP A 143 25.32 -17.51 3.86
N GLY A 144 24.02 -17.77 3.62
CA GLY A 144 23.41 -19.09 3.72
C GLY A 144 23.51 -19.96 2.46
N TYR A 145 23.86 -19.38 1.30
CA TYR A 145 23.94 -20.12 0.04
C TYR A 145 25.12 -21.10 0.00
N THR A 146 24.83 -22.34 -0.40
CA THR A 146 25.86 -23.35 -0.68
C THR A 146 26.58 -23.06 -2.01
N LYS A 147 27.71 -23.73 -2.23
CA LYS A 147 28.47 -23.64 -3.48
C LYS A 147 27.63 -24.09 -4.68
N GLU A 148 26.83 -25.13 -4.52
CA GLU A 148 25.98 -25.71 -5.57
C GLU A 148 24.90 -24.72 -6.00
N ILE A 149 24.22 -24.07 -5.05
CA ILE A 149 23.21 -23.03 -5.34
C ILE A 149 23.85 -21.89 -6.14
N ARG A 150 25.03 -21.43 -5.71
CA ARG A 150 25.75 -20.36 -6.41
C ARG A 150 26.15 -20.77 -7.83
N LEU A 151 26.63 -22.00 -8.03
CA LEU A 151 26.99 -22.52 -9.35
C LEU A 151 25.76 -22.66 -10.26
N ALA A 152 24.65 -23.20 -9.76
CA ALA A 152 23.41 -23.32 -10.51
C ALA A 152 22.87 -21.95 -10.94
N ARG A 153 22.98 -20.94 -10.08
CA ARG A 153 22.62 -19.55 -10.40
C ARG A 153 23.52 -18.97 -11.50
N THR A 154 24.84 -19.12 -11.37
CA THR A 154 25.80 -18.63 -12.37
C THR A 154 25.62 -19.33 -13.73
N ALA A 155 25.29 -20.63 -13.72
CA ALA A 155 25.03 -21.40 -14.94
C ALA A 155 23.65 -21.12 -15.57
N GLY A 156 22.81 -20.28 -14.96
CA GLY A 156 21.45 -19.99 -15.43
C GLY A 156 20.44 -21.12 -15.21
N LEU A 157 20.79 -22.17 -14.44
CA LEU A 157 19.88 -23.27 -14.08
C LEU A 157 18.85 -22.84 -13.03
N LEU A 158 19.24 -21.93 -12.13
CA LEU A 158 18.36 -21.31 -11.13
C LEU A 158 18.48 -19.79 -11.22
N THR A 159 17.57 -19.15 -11.94
CA THR A 159 17.60 -17.69 -12.20
C THR A 159 16.34 -17.00 -11.68
N GLY A 160 16.43 -15.70 -11.41
CA GLY A 160 15.29 -14.87 -11.00
C GLY A 160 14.74 -15.18 -9.60
N LEU A 161 15.54 -15.78 -8.72
CA LEU A 161 15.16 -15.98 -7.32
C LEU A 161 15.10 -14.62 -6.60
N PRO A 162 14.22 -14.45 -5.58
CA PRO A 162 14.10 -13.21 -4.81
C PRO A 162 15.24 -13.09 -3.78
N ASP A 163 16.49 -13.17 -4.26
CA ASP A 163 17.71 -13.06 -3.46
C ASP A 163 18.27 -11.64 -3.39
N ALA A 164 17.71 -10.72 -4.19
CA ALA A 164 18.23 -9.36 -4.37
C ALA A 164 17.15 -8.26 -4.30
N TYR A 165 15.89 -8.62 -4.02
CA TYR A 165 14.76 -7.70 -3.94
C TYR A 165 13.65 -8.29 -3.06
N GLY A 166 12.62 -7.51 -2.73
CA GLY A 166 11.49 -7.99 -1.96
C GLY A 166 10.75 -9.15 -2.64
N ARG A 167 10.46 -10.23 -1.89
CA ARG A 167 9.77 -11.42 -2.45
C ARG A 167 8.40 -11.12 -3.10
N GLY A 168 7.68 -10.11 -2.60
CA GLY A 168 6.31 -9.81 -3.03
C GLY A 168 5.36 -10.99 -2.79
N ARG A 169 4.35 -11.15 -3.65
CA ARG A 169 3.33 -12.21 -3.57
C ARG A 169 2.56 -12.24 -2.25
N ILE A 170 2.45 -11.08 -1.61
CA ILE A 170 1.67 -10.85 -0.40
C ILE A 170 0.60 -9.82 -0.75
N ILE A 171 -0.64 -10.12 -0.40
CA ILE A 171 -1.76 -9.20 -0.55
C ILE A 171 -2.29 -8.92 0.85
N GLY A 172 -2.02 -7.73 1.36
CA GLY A 172 -2.70 -7.24 2.56
C GLY A 172 -4.18 -7.08 2.25
N ASP A 173 -5.05 -7.41 3.20
CA ASP A 173 -6.48 -7.14 3.04
C ASP A 173 -6.77 -5.66 3.37
N TYR A 174 -6.41 -4.78 2.44
CA TYR A 174 -6.45 -3.31 2.63
C TYR A 174 -7.86 -2.78 2.92
N ARG A 175 -8.89 -3.52 2.51
CA ARG A 175 -10.31 -3.25 2.78
C ARG A 175 -10.62 -3.20 4.27
N ARG A 176 -9.81 -3.87 5.11
CA ARG A 176 -9.98 -3.87 6.56
C ARG A 176 -9.83 -2.48 7.16
N ILE A 177 -8.94 -1.64 6.61
CA ILE A 177 -8.77 -0.26 7.11
C ILE A 177 -10.05 0.54 6.89
N ALA A 178 -10.62 0.46 5.69
CA ALA A 178 -11.90 1.09 5.40
C ALA A 178 -13.05 0.53 6.26
N LEU A 179 -13.15 -0.79 6.42
CA LEU A 179 -14.28 -1.42 7.12
C LEU A 179 -14.24 -1.25 8.65
N TYR A 180 -13.04 -1.28 9.24
CA TYR A 180 -12.87 -1.37 10.70
C TYR A 180 -12.17 -0.16 11.32
N GLY A 181 -11.43 0.63 10.55
CA GLY A 181 -10.53 1.65 11.09
C GLY A 181 -9.29 1.04 11.74
N VAL A 182 -8.21 1.81 11.78
CA VAL A 182 -6.92 1.35 12.30
C VAL A 182 -6.96 1.04 13.80
N ASP A 183 -7.73 1.80 14.59
CA ASP A 183 -7.76 1.61 16.05
C ASP A 183 -8.34 0.23 16.41
N TYR A 184 -9.44 -0.17 15.75
CA TYR A 184 -9.99 -1.52 15.95
C TYR A 184 -9.00 -2.61 15.54
N LEU A 185 -8.32 -2.43 14.40
CA LEU A 185 -7.33 -3.41 13.92
C LEU A 185 -6.14 -3.56 14.87
N ILE A 186 -5.70 -2.46 15.52
CA ILE A 186 -4.66 -2.50 16.54
C ILE A 186 -5.14 -3.29 17.77
N GLU A 187 -6.37 -3.04 18.24
CA GLU A 187 -6.92 -3.76 19.39
C GLU A 187 -7.09 -5.26 19.10
N GLU A 188 -7.53 -5.64 17.90
CA GLU A 188 -7.58 -7.05 17.50
C GLU A 188 -6.18 -7.68 17.44
N LYS A 189 -5.16 -6.94 16.98
CA LYS A 189 -3.77 -7.43 16.99
C LYS A 189 -3.17 -7.57 18.39
N LYS A 190 -3.58 -6.73 19.34
CA LYS A 190 -3.20 -6.90 20.75
C LYS A 190 -3.84 -8.17 21.34
N LYS A 191 -5.09 -8.45 21.01
CA LYS A 191 -5.75 -9.73 21.38
C LYS A 191 -5.05 -10.93 20.76
N ASP A 192 -4.67 -10.85 19.47
CA ASP A 192 -3.84 -11.87 18.82
C ASP A 192 -2.57 -12.12 19.65
N LEU A 193 -1.84 -11.05 20.02
CA LEU A 193 -0.60 -11.14 20.81
C LEU A 193 -0.82 -11.76 22.20
N GLU A 194 -1.90 -11.39 22.89
CA GLU A 194 -2.24 -11.96 24.20
C GLU A 194 -2.60 -13.45 24.12
N SER A 195 -3.23 -13.86 23.01
CA SER A 195 -3.62 -15.25 22.75
C SER A 195 -2.45 -16.16 22.38
N LEU A 196 -1.32 -15.61 21.93
CA LEU A 196 -0.09 -16.36 21.60
C LEU A 196 0.63 -16.84 22.87
N GLN A 197 0.08 -17.87 23.51
CA GLN A 197 0.60 -18.51 24.72
C GLN A 197 1.14 -19.91 24.42
N GLY A 198 2.11 -20.36 25.21
CA GLY A 198 2.74 -21.67 25.07
C GLY A 198 4.22 -21.65 25.47
N ASP A 199 4.93 -22.72 25.12
CA ASP A 199 6.38 -22.80 25.34
C ASP A 199 7.10 -21.76 24.50
N MET A 200 8.04 -21.03 25.12
CA MET A 200 8.80 -19.94 24.49
C MET A 200 9.92 -20.48 23.58
N LEU A 201 9.52 -21.21 22.54
CA LEU A 201 10.37 -21.70 21.46
C LEU A 201 10.48 -20.65 20.34
N ASP A 202 11.48 -20.81 19.46
CA ASP A 202 11.79 -19.89 18.36
C ASP A 202 10.56 -19.48 17.53
N GLU A 203 9.66 -20.43 17.26
CA GLU A 203 8.44 -20.16 16.49
C GLU A 203 7.47 -19.23 17.23
N LEU A 204 7.25 -19.44 18.52
CA LEU A 204 6.34 -18.61 19.31
C LEU A 204 6.93 -17.22 19.52
N ILE A 205 8.22 -17.14 19.85
CA ILE A 205 8.93 -15.85 20.01
C ILE A 205 8.84 -15.03 18.72
N ARG A 206 9.17 -15.65 17.57
CA ARG A 206 9.07 -15.00 16.26
C ARG A 206 7.66 -14.52 15.96
N LYS A 207 6.63 -15.35 16.16
CA LYS A 207 5.23 -14.95 15.92
C LYS A 207 4.82 -13.75 16.79
N ARG A 208 5.21 -13.74 18.07
CA ARG A 208 4.93 -12.62 18.98
C ARG A 208 5.64 -11.34 18.56
N GLU A 209 6.89 -11.43 18.11
CA GLU A 209 7.63 -10.29 17.54
C GLU A 209 6.94 -9.77 16.26
N GLU A 210 6.59 -10.66 15.33
CA GLU A 210 5.91 -10.31 14.07
C GLU A 210 4.56 -9.63 14.31
N VAL A 211 3.79 -10.05 15.32
CA VAL A 211 2.53 -9.38 15.69
C VAL A 211 2.80 -8.00 16.29
N ASN A 212 3.86 -7.81 17.07
CA ASN A 212 4.26 -6.48 17.54
C ASN A 212 4.65 -5.55 16.39
N GLU A 213 5.39 -6.05 15.40
CA GLU A 213 5.70 -5.28 14.18
C GLU A 213 4.42 -4.90 13.42
N GLN A 214 3.44 -5.80 13.32
CA GLN A 214 2.14 -5.48 12.72
C GLN A 214 1.40 -4.36 13.47
N ILE A 215 1.45 -4.34 14.82
CA ILE A 215 0.86 -3.27 15.64
C ILE A 215 1.56 -1.93 15.38
N ARG A 216 2.91 -1.93 15.33
CA ARG A 216 3.70 -0.72 15.03
C ARG A 216 3.42 -0.22 13.61
N ALA A 217 3.34 -1.11 12.63
CA ALA A 217 3.02 -0.78 11.26
C ALA A 217 1.64 -0.13 11.15
N LEU A 218 0.61 -0.68 11.81
CA LEU A 218 -0.73 -0.07 11.85
C LEU A 218 -0.69 1.35 12.43
N ALA A 219 0.07 1.59 13.50
CA ALA A 219 0.24 2.93 14.05
C ALA A 219 0.95 3.87 13.06
N ALA A 220 1.98 3.39 12.35
CA ALA A 220 2.66 4.16 11.31
C ALA A 220 1.75 4.48 10.11
N ILE A 221 0.84 3.57 9.73
CA ILE A 221 -0.18 3.80 8.69
C ILE A 221 -1.09 4.96 9.09
N LYS A 222 -1.54 4.99 10.35
CA LYS A 222 -2.35 6.10 10.88
C LYS A 222 -1.58 7.42 10.90
N SER A 223 -0.30 7.39 11.28
CA SER A 223 0.57 8.58 11.27
C SER A 223 0.75 9.13 9.85
N MET A 224 1.09 8.26 8.89
CA MET A 224 1.22 8.59 7.47
C MET A 224 -0.08 9.19 6.91
N ALA A 225 -1.23 8.60 7.20
CA ALA A 225 -2.53 9.11 6.76
C ALA A 225 -2.81 10.52 7.28
N SER A 226 -2.43 10.81 8.53
CA SER A 226 -2.68 12.11 9.14
C SER A 226 -1.89 13.24 8.46
N LYS A 227 -0.69 12.97 7.93
CA LYS A 227 0.09 13.92 7.11
C LYS A 227 -0.65 14.35 5.83
N TYR A 228 -1.51 13.48 5.29
CA TYR A 228 -2.38 13.80 4.14
C TYR A 228 -3.70 14.47 4.56
N GLY A 229 -3.94 14.69 5.85
CA GLY A 229 -5.20 15.21 6.38
C GLY A 229 -6.32 14.16 6.47
N CYS A 230 -5.98 12.86 6.39
CA CYS A 230 -6.95 11.77 6.45
C CYS A 230 -6.96 11.13 7.85
N ASP A 231 -8.14 11.07 8.49
CA ASP A 231 -8.34 10.29 9.71
C ASP A 231 -8.89 8.90 9.37
N ILE A 232 -8.04 7.88 9.50
CA ILE A 232 -8.40 6.47 9.28
C ILE A 232 -8.44 5.68 10.61
N SER A 233 -8.49 6.36 11.75
CA SER A 233 -8.59 5.72 13.07
C SER A 233 -9.86 4.89 13.21
N LYS A 234 -10.97 5.39 12.66
CA LYS A 234 -12.31 4.79 12.68
C LYS A 234 -12.68 4.18 11.33
N PRO A 235 -13.71 3.31 11.26
CA PRO A 235 -14.27 2.88 10.00
C PRO A 235 -14.64 4.04 9.09
N ALA A 236 -14.58 3.84 7.78
CA ALA A 236 -14.99 4.81 6.77
C ALA A 236 -16.49 5.08 6.85
N ALA A 237 -16.86 6.36 6.94
CA ALA A 237 -18.23 6.83 7.00
C ALA A 237 -18.83 7.03 5.60
N THR A 238 -18.01 7.25 4.57
CA THR A 238 -18.42 7.58 3.19
C THR A 238 -17.63 6.75 2.17
N ALA A 239 -18.08 6.75 0.92
CA ALA A 239 -17.40 6.14 -0.21
C ALA A 239 -15.99 6.72 -0.43
N VAL A 240 -15.83 8.05 -0.31
CA VAL A 240 -14.51 8.69 -0.44
C VAL A 240 -13.56 8.24 0.66
N GLU A 241 -14.03 8.15 1.91
CA GLU A 241 -13.23 7.63 3.03
C GLU A 241 -12.89 6.14 2.85
N ALA A 242 -13.80 5.35 2.28
CA ALA A 242 -13.57 3.92 2.04
C ALA A 242 -12.50 3.71 0.95
N VAL A 243 -12.58 4.47 -0.15
CA VAL A 243 -11.57 4.46 -1.21
C VAL A 243 -10.22 4.95 -0.67
N GLN A 244 -10.20 6.08 0.04
CA GLN A 244 -8.99 6.68 0.60
C GLN A 244 -8.32 5.79 1.65
N GLY A 245 -9.07 5.27 2.62
CA GLY A 245 -8.54 4.41 3.68
C GLY A 245 -7.98 3.08 3.15
N LEU A 246 -8.68 2.47 2.18
CA LEU A 246 -8.17 1.30 1.49
C LEU A 246 -6.87 1.63 0.73
N TYR A 247 -6.85 2.72 -0.03
CA TYR A 247 -5.66 3.13 -0.77
C TYR A 247 -4.46 3.43 0.15
N LEU A 248 -4.67 4.12 1.28
CA LEU A 248 -3.59 4.39 2.24
C LEU A 248 -3.04 3.11 2.88
N GLY A 249 -3.89 2.10 3.09
CA GLY A 249 -3.45 0.76 3.47
C GLY A 249 -2.51 0.13 2.43
N TYR A 250 -2.84 0.24 1.15
CA TYR A 250 -1.99 -0.22 0.06
C TYR A 250 -0.70 0.60 -0.06
N LEU A 251 -0.82 1.93 0.05
CA LEU A 251 0.29 2.88 -0.03
C LEU A 251 1.38 2.57 0.99
N ALA A 252 1.00 2.26 2.22
CA ALA A 252 1.96 1.86 3.26
C ALA A 252 2.78 0.63 2.86
N GLY A 253 2.12 -0.37 2.26
CA GLY A 253 2.77 -1.58 1.75
C GLY A 253 3.85 -1.27 0.70
N ILE A 254 3.55 -0.36 -0.24
CA ILE A 254 4.47 0.03 -1.33
C ILE A 254 5.48 1.14 -0.95
N LYS A 255 5.35 1.74 0.24
CA LYS A 255 6.34 2.67 0.82
C LYS A 255 7.45 1.97 1.58
N GLU A 256 7.15 0.79 2.12
CA GLU A 256 8.09 -0.01 2.90
C GLU A 256 8.68 -1.19 2.11
N ASN A 257 7.93 -1.76 1.16
CA ASN A 257 8.35 -2.96 0.43
C ASN A 257 8.54 -2.68 -1.07
N ASN A 258 9.57 -3.28 -1.66
CA ASN A 258 9.83 -3.30 -3.11
C ASN A 258 9.57 -4.70 -3.72
N GLY A 259 8.47 -5.33 -3.28
CA GLY A 259 8.09 -6.66 -3.73
C GLY A 259 7.84 -6.73 -5.24
N ALA A 260 8.30 -7.79 -5.92
CA ALA A 260 8.10 -7.93 -7.36
C ALA A 260 6.63 -7.93 -7.82
N ALA A 261 5.73 -8.42 -6.97
CA ALA A 261 4.29 -8.34 -7.19
C ALA A 261 3.60 -7.88 -5.90
N THR A 262 3.07 -6.67 -5.93
CA THR A 262 2.31 -6.05 -4.82
C THR A 262 0.90 -5.74 -5.30
N SER A 263 0.06 -6.77 -5.30
CA SER A 263 -1.28 -6.71 -5.88
C SER A 263 -2.26 -5.98 -4.95
N PHE A 264 -3.16 -5.19 -5.54
CA PHE A 264 -4.19 -4.43 -4.81
C PHE A 264 -5.29 -5.30 -4.20
N GLY A 265 -5.46 -6.53 -4.70
CA GLY A 265 -6.46 -7.49 -4.21
C GLY A 265 -7.83 -7.35 -4.90
N ARG A 266 -8.87 -7.87 -4.26
CA ARG A 266 -10.25 -7.88 -4.78
C ARG A 266 -11.09 -6.80 -4.08
N THR A 267 -11.09 -5.61 -4.67
CA THR A 267 -11.55 -4.37 -4.01
C THR A 267 -12.78 -3.73 -4.64
N SER A 268 -13.02 -3.90 -5.95
CA SER A 268 -14.12 -3.23 -6.67
C SER A 268 -15.49 -3.46 -6.02
N THR A 269 -15.94 -4.72 -5.89
CA THR A 269 -17.22 -5.06 -5.25
C THR A 269 -17.29 -4.67 -3.76
N PHE A 270 -16.15 -4.51 -3.09
CA PHE A 270 -16.15 -4.02 -1.71
C PHE A 270 -16.41 -2.52 -1.66
N LEU A 271 -15.77 -1.75 -2.54
CA LEU A 271 -15.95 -0.30 -2.62
C LEU A 271 -17.35 0.05 -3.14
N ASP A 272 -17.87 -0.75 -4.06
CA ASP A 272 -19.23 -0.65 -4.61
C ASP A 272 -20.31 -0.60 -3.52
N ILE A 273 -20.13 -1.34 -2.42
CA ILE A 273 -21.06 -1.32 -1.28
C ILE A 273 -21.16 0.08 -0.63
N TYR A 274 -20.05 0.80 -0.55
CA TYR A 274 -20.05 2.17 -0.01
C TYR A 274 -20.56 3.17 -1.04
N ILE A 275 -20.17 3.00 -2.30
CA ILE A 275 -20.61 3.85 -3.42
C ILE A 275 -22.13 3.77 -3.57
N GLU A 276 -22.70 2.57 -3.63
CA GLU A 276 -24.14 2.34 -3.79
C GLU A 276 -24.92 2.96 -2.63
N ARG A 277 -24.45 2.79 -1.39
CA ARG A 277 -25.10 3.41 -0.21
C ARG A 277 -25.09 4.94 -0.29
N ASP A 278 -23.97 5.52 -0.72
CA ASP A 278 -23.83 6.97 -0.82
C ASP A 278 -24.65 7.53 -2.02
N LEU A 279 -24.79 6.77 -3.11
CA LEU A 279 -25.70 7.08 -4.22
C LEU A 279 -27.17 7.02 -3.79
N GLU A 280 -27.59 5.93 -3.12
CA GLU A 280 -28.97 5.73 -2.66
C GLU A 280 -29.41 6.79 -1.63
N SER A 281 -28.45 7.34 -0.86
CA SER A 281 -28.70 8.44 0.09
C SER A 281 -28.58 9.84 -0.54
N GLY A 282 -28.17 9.94 -1.81
CA GLY A 282 -27.98 11.20 -2.51
C GLY A 282 -26.78 12.02 -2.01
N LEU A 283 -25.83 11.38 -1.32
CA LEU A 283 -24.60 12.02 -0.83
C LEU A 283 -23.60 12.30 -1.96
N ILE A 284 -23.60 11.44 -2.98
CA ILE A 284 -22.77 11.58 -4.17
C ILE A 284 -23.62 11.32 -5.42
N THR A 285 -23.12 11.79 -6.56
CA THR A 285 -23.59 11.45 -7.90
C THR A 285 -22.75 10.33 -8.53
N GLU A 286 -23.26 9.70 -9.58
CA GLU A 286 -22.50 8.70 -10.35
C GLU A 286 -21.20 9.28 -10.90
N LYS A 287 -21.21 10.57 -11.29
CA LYS A 287 -20.03 11.27 -11.80
C LYS A 287 -18.95 11.47 -10.72
N GLU A 288 -19.36 11.71 -9.47
CA GLU A 288 -18.44 11.77 -8.32
C GLU A 288 -17.93 10.37 -7.93
N ALA A 289 -18.77 9.34 -8.08
CA ALA A 289 -18.34 7.95 -7.94
C ALA A 289 -17.24 7.59 -8.94
N GLN A 290 -17.43 7.94 -10.22
CA GLN A 290 -16.43 7.76 -11.26
C GLN A 290 -15.15 8.56 -10.97
N GLU A 291 -15.25 9.80 -10.48
CA GLU A 291 -14.09 10.63 -10.09
C GLU A 291 -13.21 9.95 -9.03
N MET A 292 -13.82 9.37 -7.99
CA MET A 292 -13.09 8.65 -6.93
C MET A 292 -12.35 7.43 -7.49
N VAL A 293 -13.02 6.66 -8.35
CA VAL A 293 -12.43 5.47 -8.98
C VAL A 293 -11.31 5.86 -9.94
N ASP A 294 -11.53 6.86 -10.80
CA ASP A 294 -10.51 7.33 -11.74
C ASP A 294 -9.26 7.78 -11.00
N GLN A 295 -9.41 8.61 -9.97
CA GLN A 295 -8.25 9.11 -9.23
C GLN A 295 -7.54 8.03 -8.42
N LEU A 296 -8.27 7.05 -7.86
CA LEU A 296 -7.66 5.85 -7.30
C LEU A 296 -6.81 5.13 -8.35
N ILE A 297 -7.36 4.90 -9.55
CA ILE A 297 -6.63 4.22 -10.63
C ILE A 297 -5.42 5.03 -11.10
N ILE A 298 -5.50 6.36 -11.14
CA ILE A 298 -4.34 7.23 -11.43
C ILE A 298 -3.24 6.95 -10.40
N LYS A 299 -3.57 6.90 -9.10
CA LYS A 299 -2.58 6.58 -8.07
C LYS A 299 -1.94 5.20 -8.26
N LEU A 300 -2.74 4.18 -8.59
CA LEU A 300 -2.22 2.84 -8.88
C LEU A 300 -1.30 2.81 -10.12
N ARG A 301 -1.56 3.66 -11.12
CA ARG A 301 -0.70 3.78 -12.32
C ARG A 301 0.64 4.47 -12.06
N LEU A 302 0.76 5.21 -10.96
CA LEU A 302 1.97 5.96 -10.59
C LEU A 302 2.89 5.19 -9.64
N VAL A 303 2.54 3.97 -9.24
CA VAL A 303 3.43 3.15 -8.40
C VAL A 303 4.70 2.78 -9.16
N ARG A 304 5.86 2.99 -8.56
CA ARG A 304 7.20 2.73 -9.12
C ARG A 304 8.16 2.12 -8.10
#